data_AF-A0A0J8CI55-F1
#
_entry.id   AF-A0A0J8CI55-F1
#
_cell.length_a   1.000
_cell.length_b   1.000
_cell.length_c   1.000
_cell.angle_alpha   90.00
_cell.angle_beta   90.00
_cell.angle_gamma   90.00
#
_symmetry.space_group_name_H-M   'P 1'
#
loop_
_entity.id
_entity.type
_entity.pdbx_description
1 polymer ?
#
loop_
_entity_poly.entity_id
_entity_poly.type
_entity_poly.pdbx_seq_one_letter_code
_entity_poly.pdbx_strand_id
1 'polypeptide(L)'
;MATRSQQKKEEMDEKARQGETVVPGGTGGKSVEAQQHLAEGRSKGGQTRKEQLGTEGYKEMGRKGGRATGEKPDEGLDVDESTG
;
A
#
# COMPACT_ATOMS: atom_id res chain seq x y z
N MET A 1 -4.51 -12.24 -40.24
CA MET A 1 -3.73 -12.85 -39.14
C MET A 1 -3.48 -11.77 -38.09
N ALA A 2 -3.72 -12.03 -36.81
CA ALA A 2 -3.41 -11.08 -35.75
C ALA A 2 -1.89 -10.91 -35.60
N THR A 3 -1.45 -9.70 -35.26
CA THR A 3 -0.03 -9.39 -35.06
C THR A 3 0.49 -10.01 -33.76
N ARG A 4 1.80 -10.28 -33.68
CA ARG A 4 2.46 -10.79 -32.46
C ARG A 4 2.19 -9.91 -31.24
N SER A 5 2.05 -8.61 -31.43
CA SER A 5 1.72 -7.65 -30.37
C SER A 5 0.27 -7.80 -29.87
N GLN A 6 -0.67 -8.09 -30.76
CA GLN A 6 -2.06 -8.38 -30.38
C GLN A 6 -2.17 -9.70 -29.61
N GLN A 7 -1.49 -10.75 -30.08
CA GLN A 7 -1.46 -12.05 -29.38
C GLN A 7 -0.87 -11.92 -27.97
N LYS A 8 0.20 -11.13 -27.80
CA LYS A 8 0.79 -10.86 -26.49
C LYS A 8 -0.16 -10.09 -25.57
N LYS A 9 -0.94 -9.14 -26.11
CA LYS A 9 -1.94 -8.41 -25.33
C LYS A 9 -3.07 -9.32 -24.89
N GLU A 10 -3.56 -10.18 -25.78
CA GLU A 10 -4.60 -11.17 -25.47
C GLU A 10 -4.16 -12.16 -24.38
N GLU A 11 -2.93 -12.66 -24.45
CA GLU A 11 -2.36 -13.54 -23.41
C GLU A 11 -2.31 -12.83 -22.04
N MET A 12 -1.89 -11.57 -22.01
CA MET A 12 -1.85 -10.80 -20.77
C MET A 12 -3.26 -10.47 -20.25
N ASP A 13 -4.22 -10.22 -21.12
CA ASP A 13 -5.62 -10.03 -20.73
C ASP A 13 -6.22 -11.32 -20.17
N GLU A 14 -5.86 -12.48 -20.70
CA GLU A 14 -6.29 -13.78 -20.17
C GLU A 14 -5.74 -14.02 -18.76
N LYS A 15 -4.44 -13.78 -18.54
CA LYS A 15 -3.82 -13.82 -17.20
C LYS A 15 -4.51 -12.87 -16.23
N ALA A 16 -4.78 -11.64 -16.65
CA ALA A 16 -5.50 -10.67 -15.83
C ALA A 16 -6.92 -11.15 -15.46
N ARG A 17 -7.64 -11.82 -16.37
CA ARG A 17 -8.95 -12.43 -16.09
C ARG A 17 -8.87 -13.57 -15.08
N GLN A 18 -7.78 -14.32 -15.08
CA GLN A 18 -7.50 -15.37 -14.08
C GLN A 18 -7.09 -14.79 -12.72
N GLY A 19 -6.98 -13.46 -12.59
CA GLY A 19 -6.65 -12.77 -11.35
C GLY A 19 -5.17 -12.46 -11.18
N GLU A 20 -4.32 -12.80 -12.16
CA GLU A 20 -2.91 -12.43 -12.12
C GLU A 20 -2.72 -10.93 -12.26
N THR A 21 -1.68 -10.39 -11.61
CA THR A 21 -1.26 -9.01 -11.83
C THR A 21 -0.22 -8.97 -12.95
N VAL A 22 -0.60 -8.43 -14.10
CA VAL A 22 0.26 -8.24 -15.28
C VAL A 22 0.77 -6.79 -15.42
N VAL A 23 0.21 -5.86 -14.65
CA VAL A 23 0.71 -4.48 -14.52
C VAL A 23 1.03 -4.20 -13.05
N PRO A 24 2.29 -3.86 -12.69
CA PRO A 24 2.68 -3.53 -11.32
C PRO A 24 1.82 -2.41 -10.71
N GLY A 25 1.35 -2.61 -9.48
CA GLY A 25 0.44 -1.69 -8.80
C GLY A 25 -1.00 -1.72 -9.32
N GLY A 26 -1.29 -2.51 -10.35
CA GLY A 26 -2.60 -2.62 -11.01
C GLY A 26 -3.49 -3.75 -10.50
N THR A 27 -3.16 -4.41 -9.40
CA THR A 27 -3.87 -5.60 -8.88
C THR A 27 -5.39 -5.41 -8.79
N GLY A 28 -6.14 -6.43 -9.22
CA GLY A 28 -7.61 -6.48 -9.17
C GLY A 28 -8.32 -6.19 -10.50
N GLY A 29 -7.63 -5.65 -11.51
CA GLY A 29 -8.20 -5.45 -12.85
C GLY A 29 -8.21 -6.74 -13.69
N LYS A 30 -9.30 -6.98 -14.44
CA LYS A 30 -9.50 -8.18 -15.28
C LYS A 30 -9.02 -8.01 -16.74
N SER A 31 -8.19 -7.00 -17.00
CA SER A 31 -7.51 -6.75 -18.28
C SER A 31 -6.27 -5.91 -18.02
N VAL A 32 -5.31 -5.93 -18.94
CA VAL A 32 -4.12 -5.06 -18.92
C VAL A 32 -4.52 -3.60 -18.75
N GLU A 33 -5.51 -3.15 -19.51
CA GLU A 33 -6.02 -1.77 -19.46
C GLU A 33 -6.63 -1.43 -18.09
N ALA A 34 -7.44 -2.33 -17.53
CA ALA A 34 -8.01 -2.12 -16.21
C ALA A 34 -6.92 -2.03 -15.13
N GLN A 35 -5.89 -2.87 -15.23
CA GLN A 35 -4.76 -2.83 -14.31
C GLN A 35 -3.90 -1.57 -14.50
N GLN A 36 -3.73 -1.07 -15.73
CA GLN A 36 -3.07 0.22 -16.01
C GLN A 36 -3.79 1.38 -15.32
N HIS A 37 -5.12 1.48 -15.48
CA HIS A 37 -5.91 2.54 -14.84
C HIS A 37 -5.86 2.45 -13.31
N LEU A 38 -5.89 1.24 -12.75
CA LEU A 38 -5.75 1.04 -11.30
C LEU A 38 -4.37 1.46 -10.79
N ALA A 39 -3.30 1.08 -11.50
CA ALA A 39 -1.93 1.47 -11.15
C ALA A 39 -1.76 2.99 -11.20
N GLU A 40 -2.29 3.63 -12.25
CA GLU A 40 -2.27 5.09 -12.40
C GLU A 40 -3.05 5.78 -11.26
N GLY A 41 -4.27 5.32 -10.98
CA GLY A 41 -5.11 5.87 -9.91
C GLY A 41 -4.46 5.75 -8.53
N ARG A 42 -3.85 4.61 -8.22
CA ARG A 42 -3.12 4.39 -6.95
C ARG A 42 -1.87 5.26 -6.85
N SER A 43 -1.12 5.40 -7.95
CA SER A 43 0.05 6.28 -7.99
C SER A 43 -0.36 7.74 -7.72
N LYS A 44 -1.37 8.25 -8.44
CA LYS A 44 -1.91 9.60 -8.24
C LYS A 44 -2.42 9.80 -6.81
N GLY A 45 -3.24 8.89 -6.31
CA GLY A 45 -3.76 8.96 -4.93
C GLY A 45 -2.64 8.97 -3.87
N GLY A 46 -1.58 8.18 -4.09
CA GLY A 46 -0.40 8.18 -3.23
C GLY A 46 0.36 9.51 -3.25
N GLN A 47 0.56 10.11 -4.43
CA GLN A 47 1.19 11.44 -4.54
C GLN A 47 0.33 12.51 -3.87
N THR A 48 -0.98 12.53 -4.11
CA THR A 48 -1.90 13.46 -3.44
C THR A 48 -1.84 13.32 -1.93
N ARG A 49 -1.84 12.08 -1.40
CA ARG A 49 -1.72 11.86 0.04
C ARG A 49 -0.36 12.32 0.59
N LYS A 50 0.70 12.13 -0.18
CA LYS A 50 2.05 12.60 0.16
C LYS A 50 2.11 14.13 0.25
N GLU A 51 1.51 14.84 -0.70
CA GLU A 51 1.43 16.30 -0.70
C GLU A 51 0.61 16.81 0.49
N GLN A 52 -0.53 16.18 0.80
CA GLN A 52 -1.38 16.58 1.93
C GLN A 52 -0.72 16.38 3.30
N LEU A 53 0.00 15.26 3.50
CA LEU A 53 0.62 14.94 4.79
C LEU A 53 1.99 15.60 4.97
N GLY A 54 2.75 15.73 3.89
CA GLY A 54 4.16 16.09 3.96
C GLY A 54 4.98 15.16 4.86
N THR A 55 6.21 15.59 5.17
CA THR A 55 7.14 14.81 6.00
C THR A 55 6.64 14.65 7.44
N GLU A 56 6.07 15.70 8.03
CA GLU A 56 5.64 15.67 9.43
C GLU A 56 4.41 14.76 9.63
N GLY A 57 3.45 14.75 8.69
CA GLY A 57 2.29 13.85 8.77
C GLY A 57 2.69 12.38 8.75
N TYR A 58 3.70 11.99 7.95
CA TYR A 58 4.22 10.62 7.98
C TYR A 58 5.03 10.31 9.25
N LYS A 59 5.81 11.26 9.77
CA LYS A 59 6.52 11.08 11.05
C LYS A 59 5.55 10.85 12.21
N GLU A 60 4.45 11.59 12.27
CA GLU A 60 3.43 11.41 13.30
C GLU A 60 2.74 10.05 13.17
N MET A 61 2.36 9.65 11.95
CA MET A 61 1.72 8.36 11.69
C MET A 61 2.64 7.19 12.05
N GLY A 62 3.93 7.28 11.71
CA GLY A 62 4.95 6.29 12.10
C GLY A 62 5.11 6.18 13.62
N ARG A 63 5.16 7.32 14.32
CA ARG A 63 5.17 7.35 15.79
C ARG A 63 3.93 6.65 16.37
N LYS A 64 2.72 7.00 15.92
CA LYS A 64 1.47 6.36 16.39
C LYS A 64 1.44 4.85 16.14
N GLY A 65 1.87 4.39 14.97
CA GLY A 65 1.94 2.97 14.64
C GLY A 65 2.93 2.19 15.51
N GLY A 66 4.10 2.79 15.80
CA GLY A 66 5.10 2.20 16.70
C GLY A 66 4.60 2.10 18.15
N ARG A 67 3.89 3.11 18.66
CA ARG A 67 3.29 3.05 20.00
C ARG A 67 2.23 1.97 20.13
N ALA A 68 1.36 1.83 19.12
CA ALA A 68 0.33 0.80 19.09
C ALA A 68 0.89 -0.64 19.07
N THR A 69 2.16 -0.82 18.69
CA THR A 69 2.79 -2.14 18.55
C THR A 69 3.95 -2.38 19.51
N GLY A 70 4.43 -1.36 20.24
CA GLY A 70 5.67 -1.42 21.03
C GLY A 70 5.63 -0.81 22.43
N GLU A 71 4.60 -0.07 22.83
CA GLU A 71 4.51 0.50 24.19
C GLU A 71 3.53 -0.32 25.05
N LYS A 72 4.07 -1.17 25.93
CA LYS A 72 3.44 -1.29 27.25
C LYS A 72 3.54 0.11 27.87
N PRO A 73 2.46 0.67 28.44
CA PRO A 73 2.59 1.96 29.09
C PRO A 73 3.61 1.79 30.21
N ASP A 74 4.70 2.55 30.13
CA ASP A 74 5.65 2.75 31.22
C ASP A 74 4.90 3.63 32.24
N GLU A 75 3.90 3.04 32.90
CA GLU A 75 3.39 3.57 34.15
C GLU A 75 4.52 3.36 35.13
N GLY A 76 5.27 4.44 35.37
CA GLY A 76 6.26 4.50 36.43
C GLY A 76 5.59 4.01 37.71
N LEU A 77 5.92 2.78 38.10
CA LEU A 77 5.56 2.24 39.40
C LEU A 77 6.31 3.11 40.39
N ASP A 78 5.59 3.99 41.09
CA ASP A 78 6.05 4.64 42.30
C ASP A 78 6.39 3.52 43.30
N VAL A 79 7.65 3.10 43.32
CA VAL A 79 8.17 2.20 44.35
C VAL A 79 8.39 3.05 45.59
N ASP A 80 7.32 3.29 46.33
CA ASP A 80 7.41 3.67 47.74
C ASP A 80 7.88 2.42 48.50
N GLU A 81 9.20 2.22 48.60
CA GLU A 81 9.78 1.28 49.55
C GLU A 81 9.73 1.90 50.96
N SER A 82 8.51 2.00 51.50
CA SER A 82 8.25 2.02 52.93
C SER A 82 7.79 0.62 53.35
N THR A 83 8.74 -0.30 53.48
CA THR A 83 8.52 -1.56 54.20
C THR A 83 9.80 -2.01 54.89
N GLY A 84 9.86 -1.79 56.22
CA GLY A 84 10.62 -2.60 57.17
C GLY A 84 11.84 -1.93 57.77
#